data_AF-B7GDB1-F1
#
_entry.id   AF-B7GDB1-F1
#
_cell.length_a   1.000
_cell.length_b   1.000
_cell.length_c   1.000
_cell.angle_alpha   90.00
_cell.angle_beta   90.00
_cell.angle_gamma   90.00
#
_symmetry.space_group_name_H-M   'P 1'
#
loop_
_entity.id
_entity.type
_entity.pdbx_description
1 polymer ?
#
loop_
_entity_poly.entity_id
_entity_poly.type
_entity_poly.pdbx_seq_one_letter_code
_entity_poly.pdbx_strand_id
1 'polypeptide(L)'
;MTLSQSFALLVAANFVGVAFAQQLSEHRKLSRIVGGQAIPGQYIVQLDKRIPDSKGFATKVLKRALKSKVINTYDYAFKGFAVANLPDTVLSVLLNLNEVRDISEDGVVTIDAIQSKPVWGLDHIDGVDDDMYEYAYTGLGVDAYIIDTGILASHADLEGRVASCISFTGEACGFDLHGHGTHVAGTVGSKTYGVAKQVSLHDVKVLNVNGTGSYANPRHRKR
;
A
#
# COMPACT_ATOMS: atom_id res chain seq x y z
N MET A 1 24.82 1.39 64.77
CA MET A 1 24.45 2.38 63.75
C MET A 1 25.71 2.86 63.06
N THR A 2 26.00 2.39 61.86
CA THR A 2 26.63 3.17 60.77
C THR A 2 26.44 2.38 59.47
N LEU A 3 25.86 3.08 58.50
CA LEU A 3 25.35 2.57 57.22
C LEU A 3 26.46 2.39 56.19
N SER A 4 26.20 1.41 55.32
CA SER A 4 26.91 1.04 54.09
C SER A 4 27.03 2.19 53.07
N GLN A 5 28.21 2.31 52.47
CA GLN A 5 28.53 2.93 51.18
C GLN A 5 29.16 1.82 50.33
N SER A 6 28.91 1.57 49.05
CA SER A 6 28.24 2.29 47.98
C SER A 6 27.89 1.28 46.89
N PHE A 7 26.69 1.38 46.32
CA PHE A 7 26.32 0.75 45.05
C PHE A 7 25.87 1.88 44.12
N ALA A 8 26.69 2.22 43.12
CA ALA A 8 26.26 3.06 42.00
C ALA A 8 27.27 2.93 40.85
N LEU A 9 27.19 1.83 40.10
CA LEU A 9 27.75 1.77 38.76
C LEU A 9 26.81 0.96 37.87
N LEU A 10 26.07 1.68 37.00
CA LEU A 10 25.51 1.31 35.68
C LEU A 10 24.10 1.89 35.48
N VAL A 11 24.00 3.13 34.97
CA VAL A 11 22.79 3.60 34.24
C VAL A 11 23.14 4.39 32.97
N ALA A 12 24.40 4.44 32.52
CA ALA A 12 24.78 5.30 31.39
C ALA A 12 24.39 4.75 29.99
N ALA A 13 24.12 3.45 29.84
CA ALA A 13 23.87 2.84 28.52
C ALA A 13 22.44 3.07 27.97
N ASN A 14 21.44 3.25 28.84
CA ASN A 14 20.04 3.40 28.40
C ASN A 14 19.69 4.82 27.95
N PHE A 15 20.42 5.85 28.40
CA PHE A 15 20.12 7.24 28.04
C PHE A 15 20.47 7.58 26.59
N VAL A 16 21.55 7.02 26.05
CA VAL A 16 21.98 7.30 24.66
C VAL A 16 21.03 6.68 23.64
N GLY A 17 20.56 5.45 23.89
CA GLY A 17 19.60 4.77 23.01
C GLY A 17 18.23 5.45 22.96
N VAL A 18 17.73 5.91 24.11
CA VAL A 18 16.44 6.62 24.20
C VAL A 18 16.52 8.00 23.53
N ALA A 19 17.61 8.75 23.75
CA ALA A 19 17.81 10.04 23.10
C ALA A 19 17.91 9.94 21.56
N PHE A 20 18.59 8.91 21.04
CA PHE A 20 18.71 8.69 19.60
C PHE A 20 17.37 8.32 18.96
N ALA A 21 16.58 7.45 19.60
CA ALA A 21 15.25 7.09 19.13
C ALA A 21 14.29 8.30 19.13
N GLN A 22 14.37 9.15 20.17
CA GLN A 22 13.55 10.34 20.30
C GLN A 22 13.92 11.43 19.26
N GLN A 23 15.22 11.59 18.98
CA GLN A 23 15.70 12.49 17.92
C GLN A 23 15.24 12.03 16.53
N LEU A 24 15.15 10.72 16.28
CA LEU A 24 14.58 10.20 15.05
C LEU A 24 13.07 10.47 14.95
N SER A 25 12.33 10.29 16.05
CA SER A 25 10.87 10.49 16.03
C SER A 25 10.43 11.92 15.75
N GLU A 26 11.25 12.92 16.09
CA GLU A 26 10.93 14.34 15.88
C GLU A 26 11.50 14.90 14.56
N HIS A 27 12.17 14.07 13.75
CA HIS A 27 12.81 14.55 12.54
C HIS A 27 11.76 15.00 11.51
N ARG A 28 11.82 16.26 11.05
CA ARG A 28 10.82 16.89 10.15
C ARG A 28 10.52 16.18 8.82
N LYS A 29 11.40 15.25 8.41
CA LYS A 29 11.27 14.46 7.17
C LYS A 29 10.78 13.03 7.45
N LEU A 30 10.47 12.70 8.69
CA LEU A 30 9.98 11.37 9.07
C LEU A 30 8.50 11.45 9.35
N SER A 31 7.71 10.86 8.47
CA SER A 31 6.26 10.72 8.60
C SER A 31 5.94 9.35 9.20
N ARG A 32 5.27 9.34 10.36
CA ARG A 32 4.77 8.10 10.99
C ARG A 32 3.36 7.82 10.52
N ILE A 33 2.94 6.56 10.55
CA ILE A 33 1.57 6.20 10.20
C ILE A 33 0.60 6.77 11.24
N VAL A 34 -0.44 7.44 10.76
CA VAL A 34 -1.53 7.99 11.57
C VAL A 34 -2.79 7.16 11.29
N GLY A 35 -3.12 6.25 12.21
CA GLY A 35 -4.20 5.28 12.02
C GLY A 35 -3.75 4.10 11.14
N GLY A 36 -3.77 2.88 11.71
CA GLY A 36 -3.26 1.66 11.08
C GLY A 36 -2.00 1.12 11.77
N GLN A 37 -1.51 -0.03 11.28
CA GLN A 37 -0.36 -0.72 11.87
C GLN A 37 0.90 -0.52 11.01
N ALA A 38 1.91 0.15 11.56
CA ALA A 38 3.22 0.28 10.91
C ALA A 38 3.94 -1.07 10.83
N ILE A 39 4.69 -1.28 9.73
CA ILE A 39 5.54 -2.45 9.54
C ILE A 39 6.95 -2.10 10.03
N PRO A 40 7.43 -2.69 11.14
CA PRO A 40 8.70 -2.30 11.74
C PRO A 40 9.88 -2.40 10.77
N GLY A 41 10.68 -1.33 10.68
CA GLY A 41 11.86 -1.28 9.83
C GLY A 41 11.58 -1.21 8.33
N GLN A 42 10.34 -0.98 7.91
CA GLN A 42 9.97 -0.69 6.54
C GLN A 42 9.61 0.78 6.34
N TYR A 43 10.17 1.37 5.29
CA TYR A 43 9.98 2.78 4.96
C TYR A 43 9.85 2.99 3.46
N ILE A 44 9.08 4.01 3.08
CA ILE A 44 9.03 4.58 1.74
C ILE A 44 9.85 5.87 1.77
N VAL A 45 10.92 5.92 0.98
CA VAL A 45 11.81 7.06 0.86
C VAL A 45 11.44 7.84 -0.40
N GLN A 46 10.93 9.05 -0.23
CA GLN A 46 10.67 9.98 -1.33
C GLN A 46 11.92 10.82 -1.60
N LEU A 47 12.38 10.78 -2.84
CA LEU A 47 13.52 11.53 -3.33
C LEU A 47 13.07 12.85 -3.96
N ASP A 48 14.01 13.78 -4.06
CA ASP A 48 13.82 14.97 -4.88
C ASP A 48 13.57 14.57 -6.35
N LYS A 49 12.63 15.25 -7.00
CA LYS A 49 12.26 14.99 -8.40
C LYS A 49 13.43 15.11 -9.39
N ARG A 50 14.50 15.81 -9.02
CA ARG A 50 15.72 15.97 -9.83
C ARG A 50 16.56 14.71 -9.88
N ILE A 51 16.33 13.74 -9.00
CA ILE A 51 17.05 12.47 -9.03
C ILE A 51 16.55 11.63 -10.21
N PRO A 52 17.43 11.32 -11.19
CA PRO A 52 16.98 10.68 -12.43
C PRO A 52 16.70 9.19 -12.28
N ASP A 53 17.46 8.51 -11.40
CA ASP A 53 17.44 7.06 -11.21
C ASP A 53 17.29 6.71 -9.72
N SER A 54 16.07 6.34 -9.33
CA SER A 54 15.76 5.98 -7.95
C SER A 54 16.40 4.65 -7.55
N LYS A 55 16.52 3.69 -8.49
CA LYS A 55 17.11 2.37 -8.24
C LYS A 55 18.62 2.45 -8.03
N GLY A 56 19.32 3.22 -8.86
CA GLY A 56 20.75 3.47 -8.72
C GLY A 56 21.06 4.18 -7.41
N PHE A 57 20.25 5.19 -7.05
CA PHE A 57 20.38 5.88 -5.77
C PHE A 57 20.21 4.93 -4.58
N ALA A 58 19.11 4.16 -4.55
CA ALA A 58 18.85 3.18 -3.49
C ALA A 58 20.00 2.18 -3.35
N THR A 59 20.47 1.63 -4.47
CA THR A 59 21.60 0.68 -4.50
C THR A 59 22.89 1.28 -3.93
N LYS A 60 23.17 2.55 -4.26
CA LYS A 60 24.36 3.26 -3.78
C LYS A 60 24.31 3.49 -2.26
N VAL A 61 23.18 4.00 -1.76
CA VAL A 61 23.04 4.36 -0.33
C VAL A 61 22.95 3.12 0.55
N LEU A 62 22.28 2.07 0.09
CA LEU A 62 22.11 0.83 0.85
C LEU A 62 23.28 -0.16 0.71
N LYS A 63 24.33 0.18 -0.05
CA LYS A 63 25.47 -0.72 -0.34
C LYS A 63 26.10 -1.34 0.92
N ARG A 64 26.12 -0.60 2.04
CA ARG A 64 26.69 -1.05 3.32
C ARG A 64 25.63 -1.61 4.29
N ALA A 65 24.35 -1.44 3.97
CA ALA A 65 23.23 -1.92 4.77
C ALA A 65 22.82 -3.32 4.30
N LEU A 66 23.71 -4.31 4.52
CA LEU A 66 23.61 -5.65 3.91
C LEU A 66 22.33 -6.43 4.24
N LYS A 67 21.64 -6.07 5.33
CA LYS A 67 20.35 -6.68 5.72
C LYS A 67 19.14 -5.98 5.11
N SER A 68 19.32 -4.75 4.62
CA SER A 68 18.25 -3.97 4.02
C SER A 68 17.92 -4.48 2.64
N LYS A 69 16.63 -4.54 2.34
CA LYS A 69 16.11 -5.05 1.07
C LYS A 69 15.26 -3.99 0.41
N VAL A 70 15.62 -3.57 -0.80
CA VAL A 70 14.74 -2.74 -1.62
C VAL A 70 13.50 -3.57 -1.99
N ILE A 71 12.33 -3.08 -1.60
CA ILE A 71 11.02 -3.66 -1.90
C ILE A 71 10.58 -3.21 -3.29
N ASN A 72 10.66 -1.90 -3.55
CA ASN A 72 10.26 -1.29 -4.81
C ASN A 72 11.05 -0.01 -5.11
N THR A 73 11.01 0.42 -6.36
CA THR A 73 11.55 1.69 -6.83
C THR A 73 10.50 2.41 -7.67
N TYR A 74 10.31 3.70 -7.41
CA TYR A 74 9.32 4.54 -8.04
C TYR A 74 10.04 5.59 -8.90
N ASP A 75 9.73 5.63 -10.20
CA ASP A 75 10.34 6.59 -11.12
C ASP A 75 9.33 7.37 -11.97
N TYR A 76 8.04 7.01 -11.91
CA TYR A 76 6.96 7.58 -12.72
C TYR A 76 6.12 8.58 -11.94
N ALA A 77 5.33 8.12 -10.97
CA ALA A 77 4.45 8.99 -10.17
C ALA A 77 5.25 9.92 -9.24
N PHE A 78 6.34 9.42 -8.67
CA PHE A 78 7.34 10.18 -7.92
C PHE A 78 8.68 9.46 -7.97
N LYS A 79 9.75 10.14 -7.56
CA LYS A 79 11.09 9.56 -7.39
C LYS A 79 11.24 8.99 -5.99
N GLY A 80 11.62 7.73 -5.87
CA GLY A 80 11.73 7.12 -4.54
C GLY A 80 11.96 5.61 -4.55
N PHE A 81 12.03 5.04 -3.36
CA PHE A 81 12.11 3.60 -3.18
C PHE A 81 11.53 3.18 -1.84
N ALA A 82 11.01 1.96 -1.78
CA ALA A 82 10.62 1.31 -0.55
C ALA A 82 11.70 0.33 -0.10
N VAL A 83 11.98 0.27 1.21
CA VAL A 83 13.04 -0.54 1.78
C VAL A 83 12.56 -1.24 3.05
N ALA A 84 12.92 -2.51 3.21
CA ALA A 84 12.71 -3.30 4.41
C ALA A 84 14.01 -3.52 5.18
N ASN A 85 13.88 -3.82 6.47
CA ASN A 85 14.97 -4.08 7.40
C ASN A 85 16.00 -2.93 7.39
N LEU A 86 15.51 -1.70 7.40
CA LEU A 86 16.37 -0.51 7.44
C LEU A 86 16.83 -0.26 8.89
N PRO A 87 18.14 -0.30 9.18
CA PRO A 87 18.64 0.03 10.52
C PRO A 87 18.44 1.52 10.83
N ASP A 88 18.19 1.85 12.09
CA ASP A 88 18.01 3.24 12.54
C ASP A 88 19.23 4.13 12.22
N THR A 89 20.43 3.54 12.20
CA THR A 89 21.67 4.24 11.80
C THR A 89 21.69 4.62 10.32
N VAL A 90 21.02 3.87 9.46
CA VAL A 90 20.90 4.19 8.02
C VAL A 90 19.73 5.13 7.80
N LEU A 91 18.64 4.96 8.55
CA LEU A 91 17.51 5.88 8.56
C LEU A 91 17.97 7.30 8.94
N SER A 92 18.78 7.45 9.99
CA SER A 92 19.31 8.76 10.40
C SER A 92 20.14 9.42 9.30
N VAL A 93 20.95 8.65 8.56
CA VAL A 93 21.70 9.16 7.41
C VAL A 93 20.75 9.64 6.32
N LEU A 94 19.77 8.83 5.93
CA LEU A 94 18.80 9.17 4.89
C LEU A 94 18.02 10.46 5.23
N LEU A 95 17.61 10.61 6.48
CA LEU A 95 16.89 11.81 6.95
C LEU A 95 17.70 13.10 6.77
N ASN A 96 19.03 13.01 6.80
CA ASN A 96 19.94 14.15 6.63
C ASN A 96 20.42 14.38 5.19
N LEU A 97 20.09 13.51 4.23
CA LEU A 97 20.45 13.72 2.82
C LEU A 97 19.57 14.80 2.18
N ASN A 98 20.16 15.68 1.38
CA ASN A 98 19.44 16.72 0.65
C ASN A 98 18.61 16.16 -0.51
N GLU A 99 19.03 15.01 -1.03
CA GLU A 99 18.35 14.26 -2.08
C GLU A 99 17.08 13.57 -1.57
N VAL A 100 16.94 13.38 -0.25
CA VAL A 100 15.76 12.82 0.38
C VAL A 100 14.82 13.94 0.79
N ARG A 101 13.61 13.93 0.23
CA ARG A 101 12.56 14.90 0.52
C ARG A 101 11.81 14.52 1.79
N ASP A 102 11.33 13.28 1.84
CA ASP A 102 10.55 12.73 2.96
C ASP A 102 10.79 11.23 3.09
N ILE A 103 10.58 10.69 4.28
CA ILE A 103 10.58 9.27 4.58
C ILE A 103 9.31 8.97 5.36
N SER A 104 8.49 8.05 4.89
CA SER A 104 7.30 7.59 5.62
C SER A 104 7.46 6.14 6.05
N GLU A 105 6.90 5.76 7.19
CA GLU A 105 6.74 4.35 7.54
C GLU A 105 5.86 3.63 6.53
N ASP A 106 6.19 2.37 6.22
CA ASP A 106 5.25 1.48 5.51
C ASP A 106 4.26 0.88 6.51
N GLY A 107 3.04 0.62 6.03
CA GLY A 107 1.89 0.31 6.88
C GLY A 107 1.00 -0.74 6.26
N VAL A 108 0.34 -1.51 7.13
CA VAL A 108 -0.65 -2.49 6.72
C VAL A 108 -1.93 -1.76 6.32
N VAL A 109 -2.42 -2.08 5.13
CA VAL A 109 -3.73 -1.67 4.62
C VAL A 109 -4.66 -2.87 4.69
N THR A 110 -5.88 -2.66 5.16
CA THR A 110 -6.96 -3.64 5.23
C THR A 110 -8.16 -3.15 4.44
N ILE A 111 -8.99 -4.06 3.93
CA ILE A 111 -10.31 -3.69 3.41
C ILE A 111 -11.18 -3.02 4.49
N ASP A 112 -11.95 -2.00 4.12
CA ASP A 112 -13.01 -1.44 4.94
C ASP A 112 -14.32 -2.19 4.64
N ALA A 113 -14.65 -3.18 5.48
CA ALA A 113 -15.66 -4.20 5.15
C ALA A 113 -17.03 -4.04 5.86
N ILE A 114 -17.40 -2.85 6.37
CA ILE A 114 -18.72 -2.69 7.00
C ILE A 114 -19.76 -2.28 5.95
N GLN A 115 -20.54 -3.24 5.46
CA GLN A 115 -21.76 -2.97 4.70
C GLN A 115 -22.94 -3.76 5.29
N SER A 116 -23.82 -3.06 6.02
CA SER A 116 -25.09 -3.62 6.47
C SER A 116 -26.21 -3.27 5.48
N LYS A 117 -26.84 -4.30 4.89
CA LYS A 117 -27.98 -4.26 3.94
C LYS A 117 -27.77 -3.55 2.57
N PRO A 118 -26.97 -4.08 1.64
CA PRO A 118 -26.87 -3.51 0.30
C PRO A 118 -27.63 -4.30 -0.78
N VAL A 119 -28.67 -3.69 -1.35
CA VAL A 119 -28.78 -3.22 -2.74
C VAL A 119 -30.11 -2.45 -2.88
N TRP A 120 -30.03 -1.11 -2.84
CA TRP A 120 -31.03 -0.11 -3.24
C TRP A 120 -30.37 1.00 -4.11
N GLY A 121 -29.05 0.90 -4.32
CA GLY A 121 -28.23 2.03 -4.76
C GLY A 121 -28.11 2.22 -6.27
N LEU A 122 -28.62 1.31 -7.11
CA LEU A 122 -28.61 1.53 -8.57
C LEU A 122 -29.70 2.50 -8.98
N ASP A 123 -30.92 2.26 -8.50
CA ASP A 123 -32.12 3.11 -8.63
C ASP A 123 -31.90 4.51 -8.03
N HIS A 124 -31.12 4.59 -6.94
CA HIS A 124 -30.79 5.90 -6.38
C HIS A 124 -29.81 6.72 -7.24
N ILE A 125 -29.01 6.08 -8.11
CA ILE A 125 -27.96 6.75 -8.88
C ILE A 125 -28.49 7.35 -10.19
N ASP A 126 -29.53 6.77 -10.81
CA ASP A 126 -30.19 7.35 -11.99
C ASP A 126 -31.32 8.33 -11.65
N GLY A 127 -31.65 8.49 -10.37
CA GLY A 127 -32.36 9.64 -9.84
C GLY A 127 -33.88 9.48 -9.78
N VAL A 128 -34.38 8.27 -9.98
CA VAL A 128 -35.80 7.89 -9.82
C VAL A 128 -35.83 6.65 -8.92
N ASP A 129 -36.63 6.68 -7.86
CA ASP A 129 -36.77 5.55 -6.92
C ASP A 129 -37.99 4.72 -7.36
N ASP A 130 -37.85 3.96 -8.46
CA ASP A 130 -38.93 3.16 -9.08
C ASP A 130 -38.58 1.67 -9.30
N ASP A 131 -37.52 1.19 -8.64
CA ASP A 131 -36.91 -0.13 -8.80
C ASP A 131 -36.39 -0.40 -10.25
N MET A 132 -36.21 0.63 -11.08
CA MET A 132 -35.65 0.51 -12.43
C MET A 132 -34.38 1.36 -12.60
N TYR A 133 -33.30 0.70 -13.02
CA TYR A 133 -32.09 1.42 -13.43
C TYR A 133 -32.07 1.69 -14.94
N GLU A 134 -32.47 2.90 -15.35
CA GLU A 134 -32.41 3.41 -16.72
C GLU A 134 -31.07 4.14 -16.98
N TYR A 135 -30.18 3.48 -17.73
CA TYR A 135 -28.84 4.01 -18.02
C TYR A 135 -28.73 4.49 -19.47
N ALA A 136 -28.39 5.77 -19.66
CA ALA A 136 -28.07 6.34 -20.98
C ALA A 136 -26.66 5.95 -21.47
N TYR A 137 -25.75 5.60 -20.55
CA TYR A 137 -24.35 5.32 -20.82
C TYR A 137 -23.93 3.99 -20.19
N THR A 138 -23.27 3.16 -20.99
CA THR A 138 -22.84 1.82 -20.58
C THR A 138 -21.40 1.77 -20.08
N GLY A 139 -20.62 2.85 -20.27
CA GLY A 139 -19.18 2.85 -20.02
C GLY A 139 -18.35 2.21 -21.15
N LEU A 140 -18.92 2.00 -22.33
CA LEU A 140 -18.18 1.50 -23.49
C LEU A 140 -16.96 2.40 -23.80
N GLY A 141 -15.79 1.78 -23.95
CA GLY A 141 -14.54 2.48 -24.22
C GLY A 141 -13.90 3.17 -23.01
N VAL A 142 -14.44 2.94 -21.81
CA VAL A 142 -13.87 3.39 -20.54
C VAL A 142 -13.16 2.22 -19.86
N ASP A 143 -11.98 2.49 -19.31
CA ASP A 143 -11.21 1.55 -18.49
C ASP A 143 -11.38 1.88 -17.00
N ALA A 144 -11.72 0.89 -16.20
CA ALA A 144 -11.83 1.00 -14.75
C ALA A 144 -10.84 0.05 -14.06
N TYR A 145 -9.92 0.62 -13.29
CA TYR A 145 -8.91 -0.12 -12.53
C TYR A 145 -9.41 -0.41 -11.12
N ILE A 146 -9.58 -1.69 -10.78
CA ILE A 146 -10.03 -2.13 -9.47
C ILE A 146 -8.79 -2.49 -8.64
N ILE A 147 -8.45 -1.62 -7.70
CA ILE A 147 -7.28 -1.77 -6.83
C ILE A 147 -7.71 -2.44 -5.53
N ASP A 148 -7.69 -3.78 -5.48
CA ASP A 148 -8.35 -4.53 -4.40
C ASP A 148 -7.74 -5.93 -4.16
N THR A 149 -8.53 -6.89 -3.66
CA THR A 149 -8.15 -8.29 -3.42
C THR A 149 -8.11 -9.14 -4.68
N GLY A 150 -8.32 -8.58 -5.87
CA GLY A 150 -8.37 -9.31 -7.13
C GLY A 150 -9.78 -9.40 -7.71
N ILE A 151 -9.89 -9.87 -8.95
CA ILE A 151 -11.17 -10.17 -9.58
C ILE A 151 -11.22 -11.65 -9.99
N LEU A 152 -12.30 -12.36 -9.63
CA LEU A 152 -12.61 -13.66 -10.19
C LEU A 152 -13.11 -13.50 -11.64
N ALA A 153 -12.19 -13.53 -12.59
CA ALA A 153 -12.49 -13.26 -14.00
C ALA A 153 -13.43 -14.31 -14.64
N SER A 154 -13.50 -15.52 -14.08
CA SER A 154 -14.42 -16.58 -14.51
C SER A 154 -15.85 -16.45 -13.95
N HIS A 155 -16.12 -15.43 -13.12
CA HIS A 155 -17.46 -15.20 -12.62
C HIS A 155 -18.40 -14.87 -13.78
N ALA A 156 -19.52 -15.60 -13.91
CA ALA A 156 -20.43 -15.48 -15.05
C ALA A 156 -20.95 -14.05 -15.30
N ASP A 157 -21.11 -13.26 -14.23
CA ASP A 157 -21.58 -11.87 -14.33
C ASP A 157 -20.47 -10.86 -14.75
N LEU A 158 -19.21 -11.30 -14.77
CA LEU A 158 -18.02 -10.54 -15.18
C LEU A 158 -17.37 -11.09 -16.46
N GLU A 159 -17.94 -12.15 -17.05
CA GLU A 159 -17.38 -12.86 -18.18
C GLU A 159 -17.15 -11.92 -19.38
N GLY A 160 -15.91 -11.92 -19.90
CA GLY A 160 -15.51 -11.08 -21.03
C GLY A 160 -15.25 -9.61 -20.70
N ARG A 161 -15.31 -9.21 -19.43
CA ARG A 161 -15.19 -7.79 -19.01
C ARG A 161 -13.87 -7.46 -18.33
N VAL A 162 -13.19 -8.46 -17.80
CA VAL A 162 -11.85 -8.28 -17.21
C VAL A 162 -10.82 -8.28 -18.33
N ALA A 163 -10.37 -7.08 -18.72
CA ALA A 163 -9.47 -6.85 -19.86
C ALA A 163 -8.02 -7.19 -19.53
N SER A 164 -7.59 -6.97 -18.29
CA SER A 164 -6.22 -7.30 -17.86
C SER A 164 -6.14 -7.53 -16.36
N CYS A 165 -5.06 -8.17 -15.93
CA CYS A 165 -4.73 -8.27 -14.50
C CYS A 165 -3.24 -8.05 -14.26
N ILE A 166 -2.94 -7.36 -13.16
CA ILE A 166 -1.62 -7.32 -12.53
C ILE A 166 -1.76 -7.63 -11.04
N SER A 167 -0.86 -8.45 -10.51
CA SER A 167 -0.84 -8.82 -9.09
C SER A 167 0.45 -8.37 -8.41
N PHE A 168 0.28 -7.68 -7.29
CA PHE A 168 1.35 -7.22 -6.41
C PHE A 168 1.39 -8.00 -5.09
N THR A 169 0.57 -9.03 -4.92
CA THR A 169 0.55 -9.86 -3.70
C THR A 169 1.39 -11.13 -3.83
N GLY A 170 1.71 -11.52 -5.07
CA GLY A 170 2.38 -12.77 -5.42
C GLY A 170 1.40 -13.92 -5.67
N GLU A 171 0.10 -13.67 -5.51
CA GLU A 171 -0.97 -14.58 -5.89
C GLU A 171 -1.27 -14.46 -7.40
N ALA A 172 -1.82 -15.51 -7.99
CA ALA A 172 -2.12 -15.55 -9.42
C ALA A 172 -3.27 -14.60 -9.79
N CYS A 173 -3.22 -14.09 -11.03
CA CYS A 173 -4.29 -13.32 -11.64
C CYS A 173 -5.51 -14.17 -11.98
N GLY A 174 -6.67 -13.51 -12.10
CA GLY A 174 -7.94 -14.16 -12.46
C GLY A 174 -8.63 -14.89 -11.30
N PHE A 175 -8.06 -14.78 -10.09
CA PHE A 175 -8.62 -15.33 -8.86
C PHE A 175 -8.72 -14.23 -7.82
N ASP A 176 -9.84 -14.26 -7.10
CA ASP A 176 -10.04 -13.49 -5.89
C ASP A 176 -10.38 -14.47 -4.77
N LEU A 177 -9.36 -14.78 -3.96
CA LEU A 177 -9.49 -15.74 -2.86
C LEU A 177 -10.17 -15.12 -1.62
N HIS A 178 -10.35 -13.79 -1.62
CA HIS A 178 -11.08 -13.09 -0.56
C HIS A 178 -12.53 -12.80 -0.98
N GLY A 179 -12.73 -12.32 -2.21
CA GLY A 179 -14.04 -11.99 -2.78
C GLY A 179 -14.42 -10.51 -2.73
N HIS A 180 -13.64 -9.65 -2.07
CA HIS A 180 -13.98 -8.23 -1.92
C HIS A 180 -13.82 -7.49 -3.26
N GLY A 181 -12.69 -7.67 -3.95
CA GLY A 181 -12.46 -7.05 -5.25
C GLY A 181 -13.44 -7.53 -6.32
N THR A 182 -13.87 -8.79 -6.29
CA THR A 182 -14.93 -9.30 -7.18
C THR A 182 -16.28 -8.63 -6.90
N HIS A 183 -16.62 -8.40 -5.63
CA HIS A 183 -17.82 -7.65 -5.25
C HIS A 183 -17.76 -6.19 -5.73
N VAL A 184 -16.63 -5.51 -5.50
CA VAL A 184 -16.39 -4.13 -5.96
C VAL A 184 -16.48 -4.05 -7.50
N ALA A 185 -15.80 -4.95 -8.21
CA ALA A 185 -15.88 -5.06 -9.67
C ALA A 185 -17.31 -5.33 -10.16
N GLY A 186 -18.07 -6.11 -9.40
CA GLY A 186 -19.48 -6.39 -9.63
C GLY A 186 -20.33 -5.12 -9.67
N THR A 187 -20.19 -4.27 -8.65
CA THR A 187 -20.88 -2.97 -8.57
C THR A 187 -20.46 -2.03 -9.71
N VAL A 188 -19.18 -2.02 -10.07
CA VAL A 188 -18.68 -1.13 -11.13
C VAL A 188 -19.19 -1.56 -12.51
N GLY A 189 -19.06 -2.84 -12.87
CA GLY A 189 -19.14 -3.26 -14.26
C GLY A 189 -19.72 -4.64 -14.53
N SER A 190 -20.41 -5.28 -13.59
CA SER A 190 -21.08 -6.56 -13.90
C SER A 190 -22.21 -6.42 -14.90
N LYS A 191 -22.54 -7.53 -15.58
CA LYS A 191 -23.64 -7.59 -16.54
C LYS A 191 -24.99 -7.29 -15.85
N THR A 192 -25.23 -7.84 -14.67
CA THR A 192 -26.54 -7.74 -14.00
C THR A 192 -26.64 -6.50 -13.15
N TYR A 193 -25.64 -6.20 -12.31
CA TYR A 193 -25.72 -5.16 -11.27
C TYR A 193 -24.70 -4.02 -11.45
N GLY A 194 -23.95 -4.01 -12.55
CA GLY A 194 -22.95 -2.98 -12.81
C GLY A 194 -23.58 -1.64 -13.15
N VAL A 195 -23.03 -0.56 -12.58
CA VAL A 195 -23.35 0.82 -12.97
C VAL A 195 -22.94 1.04 -14.44
N ALA A 196 -21.75 0.58 -14.84
CA ALA A 196 -21.19 0.72 -16.18
C ALA A 196 -21.06 -0.63 -16.89
N LYS A 197 -22.18 -1.15 -17.43
CA LYS A 197 -22.32 -2.49 -18.00
C LYS A 197 -21.52 -2.79 -19.29
N GLN A 198 -20.65 -1.93 -19.78
CA GLN A 198 -19.73 -2.15 -20.91
C GLN A 198 -18.32 -1.59 -20.64
N VAL A 199 -18.01 -1.27 -19.38
CA VAL A 199 -16.66 -0.86 -18.96
C VAL A 199 -15.67 -2.02 -19.09
N SER A 200 -14.42 -1.71 -19.44
CA SER A 200 -13.29 -2.63 -19.36
C SER A 200 -12.74 -2.62 -17.94
N LEU A 201 -12.81 -3.76 -17.24
CA LEU A 201 -12.29 -3.89 -15.88
C LEU A 201 -10.82 -4.32 -15.93
N HIS A 202 -9.96 -3.60 -15.22
CA HIS A 202 -8.56 -3.93 -15.03
C HIS A 202 -8.32 -4.31 -13.57
N ASP A 203 -7.95 -5.57 -13.35
CA ASP A 203 -7.64 -6.08 -12.01
C ASP A 203 -6.24 -5.61 -11.58
N VAL A 204 -6.17 -4.85 -10.48
CA VAL A 204 -4.94 -4.40 -9.84
C VAL A 204 -4.90 -4.94 -8.42
N LYS A 205 -4.48 -6.20 -8.29
CA LYS A 205 -4.52 -6.92 -7.02
C LYS A 205 -3.40 -6.48 -6.09
N VAL A 206 -3.76 -5.77 -5.02
CA VAL A 206 -2.84 -5.23 -3.99
C VAL A 206 -3.09 -5.80 -2.59
N LEU A 207 -4.23 -6.48 -2.38
CA LEU A 207 -4.58 -7.12 -1.11
C LEU A 207 -4.61 -8.66 -1.26
N ASN A 208 -4.04 -9.37 -0.29
CA ASN A 208 -3.95 -10.83 -0.30
C ASN A 208 -5.28 -11.51 0.08
N VAL A 209 -5.29 -12.85 0.16
CA VAL A 209 -6.45 -13.66 0.59
C VAL A 209 -7.06 -13.25 1.95
N ASN A 210 -6.31 -12.60 2.83
CA ASN A 210 -6.80 -12.11 4.12
C ASN A 210 -7.28 -10.64 4.06
N GLY A 211 -7.37 -10.06 2.87
CA GLY A 211 -7.78 -8.66 2.69
C GLY A 211 -6.73 -7.65 3.16
N THR A 212 -5.45 -8.05 3.21
CA THR A 212 -4.35 -7.21 3.72
C THR A 212 -3.26 -6.95 2.68
N GLY A 213 -2.66 -5.76 2.73
CA GLY A 213 -1.52 -5.36 1.90
C GLY A 213 -0.64 -4.34 2.62
N SER A 214 0.34 -3.75 1.92
CA SER A 214 1.08 -2.59 2.44
C SER A 214 1.11 -1.43 1.45
N TYR A 215 1.31 -0.20 1.95
CA TYR A 215 1.42 0.98 1.09
C TYR A 215 2.56 0.86 0.08
N ALA A 216 3.64 0.19 0.46
CA ALA A 216 4.82 0.03 -0.38
C ALA A 216 4.75 -1.09 -1.42
N ASN A 217 3.70 -1.93 -1.42
CA ASN A 217 3.65 -3.21 -2.14
C ASN A 217 4.37 -3.17 -3.51
N PRO A 218 5.30 -4.12 -3.77
CA PRO A 218 4.83 -5.32 -4.44
C PRO A 218 5.61 -6.62 -4.12
N ARG A 219 4.93 -7.76 -4.23
CA ARG A 219 5.53 -9.07 -4.52
C ARG A 219 5.10 -9.55 -5.90
N HIS A 220 5.75 -9.07 -6.96
CA HIS A 220 5.80 -9.81 -8.22
C HIS A 220 7.07 -10.65 -8.25
N ARG A 221 6.96 -11.96 -7.99
CA ARG A 221 8.03 -12.92 -8.32
C ARG A 221 7.83 -13.30 -9.79
N LYS A 222 8.51 -12.63 -10.73
CA LYS A 222 8.73 -13.25 -12.04
C LYS A 222 9.61 -14.48 -11.78
N ARG A 223 9.06 -15.67 -12.00
CA ARG A 223 9.89 -16.85 -12.29
C ARG A 223 10.40 -16.72 -13.71
#